data_AF-V4U8N3-F1
#
_entry.id   AF-V4U8N3-F1
#
_cell.length_a   1.000
_cell.length_b   1.000
_cell.length_c   1.000
_cell.angle_alpha   90.00
_cell.angle_beta   90.00
_cell.angle_gamma   90.00
#
_symmetry.space_group_name_H-M   'P 1'
#
loop_
_entity.id
_entity.type
_entity.pdbx_description
1 polymer ?
#
loop_
_entity_poly.entity_id
_entity_poly.type
_entity_poly.pdbx_seq_one_letter_code
_entity_poly.pdbx_strand_id
1 'polypeptide(L)'
;EDIDLMESLGVNSYRFSISWARILPKGRFGDVNSEGINHYNKLIDALLLKGIQPFVTLTQFDSPQEIEDKYGAWLSPESQQDFGYFADICFKSFGDRVKFWFTINEPNMQVILSYRLGRHPPAHCSQPFGNCSRGNSEEEPFIAAHNLILSHATAVDIYRTKYQKDQGGSIGIILNTVWFEPISSSTADKLAAERAQSFYMNWFLDPIIHGKYPAEMMNIVGSTLPKFSSRDKEKLKQGLDFIGINHYTSTYVQDCIFSACKPGPGASKTEGFCLQNSQKHGVPLGEPTTLFWQNVYPQGMWKIIKYIQERYKNTPMFITENGYGEISMPNSSTEDLLNDVKRVKYMASYLDALITAVRDGADVRGYFVWSLLDSFEWTYGYTSRFGLHHVDFATLKRTPKLSATWYKHFIAKHKLIKSQSPKHTSKHPQF
;
A
#
# COMPACT_ATOMS: atom_id res chain seq x y z
N GLU A 1 13.07 -22.31 -4.09
CA GLU A 1 14.05 -21.21 -4.12
C GLU A 1 13.58 -20.00 -3.33
N ASP A 2 12.65 -19.17 -3.82
CA ASP A 2 12.26 -17.92 -3.12
C ASP A 2 11.76 -18.17 -1.68
N ILE A 3 11.03 -19.26 -1.46
CA ILE A 3 10.59 -19.69 -0.11
C ILE A 3 11.76 -20.10 0.78
N ASP A 4 12.77 -20.77 0.22
CA ASP A 4 13.97 -21.18 0.96
C ASP A 4 14.83 -19.94 1.31
N LEU A 5 14.86 -18.93 0.45
CA LEU A 5 15.49 -17.64 0.75
C LEU A 5 14.78 -16.97 1.94
N MET A 6 13.44 -16.93 1.94
CA MET A 6 12.66 -16.40 3.07
C MET A 6 12.90 -17.17 4.37
N GLU A 7 12.89 -18.50 4.32
CA GLU A 7 13.24 -19.34 5.47
C GLU A 7 14.65 -19.01 5.98
N SER A 8 15.62 -18.83 5.07
CA SER A 8 17.00 -18.51 5.42
C SER A 8 17.18 -17.13 6.08
N LEU A 9 16.32 -16.16 5.73
CA LEU A 9 16.22 -14.86 6.41
C LEU A 9 15.58 -15.00 7.80
N GLY A 10 14.80 -16.06 8.02
CA GLY A 10 14.11 -16.33 9.28
C GLY A 10 12.80 -15.56 9.44
N VAL A 11 12.19 -15.07 8.36
CA VAL A 11 10.88 -14.41 8.44
C VAL A 11 9.80 -15.38 8.92
N ASN A 12 8.73 -14.85 9.50
CA ASN A 12 7.57 -15.62 9.95
C ASN A 12 6.31 -15.37 9.12
N SER A 13 6.36 -14.42 8.19
CA SER A 13 5.24 -14.05 7.33
C SER A 13 5.76 -13.64 5.96
N TYR A 14 4.94 -13.86 4.93
CA TYR A 14 5.20 -13.40 3.57
C TYR A 14 3.95 -12.72 3.01
N ARG A 15 4.12 -11.48 2.57
CA ARG A 15 3.09 -10.75 1.86
C ARG A 15 3.26 -10.93 0.35
N PHE A 16 2.20 -11.39 -0.33
CA PHE A 16 2.15 -11.51 -1.78
C PHE A 16 0.75 -11.17 -2.31
N SER A 17 0.63 -11.00 -3.63
CA SER A 17 -0.66 -10.78 -4.29
C SER A 17 -1.10 -11.99 -5.12
N ILE A 18 -2.41 -12.13 -5.27
CA ILE A 18 -3.01 -13.08 -6.22
C ILE A 18 -3.30 -12.34 -7.51
N SER A 19 -2.68 -12.76 -8.61
CA SER A 19 -3.03 -12.26 -9.94
C SER A 19 -4.48 -12.61 -10.29
N TRP A 20 -5.32 -11.58 -10.43
CA TRP A 20 -6.74 -11.73 -10.76
C TRP A 20 -6.92 -12.42 -12.11
N ALA A 21 -6.20 -11.98 -13.14
CA ALA A 21 -6.22 -12.61 -14.48
C ALA A 21 -5.77 -14.08 -14.48
N ARG A 22 -5.02 -14.54 -13.47
CA ARG A 22 -4.67 -15.96 -13.33
C ARG A 22 -5.83 -16.79 -12.78
N ILE A 23 -6.66 -16.24 -11.89
CA ILE A 23 -7.80 -16.94 -11.28
C ILE A 23 -9.05 -16.83 -12.16
N LEU A 24 -9.33 -15.64 -12.66
CA LEU A 24 -10.49 -15.32 -13.51
C LEU A 24 -9.99 -14.59 -14.76
N PRO A 25 -9.50 -15.31 -15.79
CA PRO A 25 -8.93 -14.69 -17.00
C PRO A 25 -9.89 -13.74 -17.72
N LYS A 26 -11.20 -14.00 -17.60
CA LYS A 26 -12.29 -13.23 -18.20
C LYS A 26 -13.14 -12.47 -17.18
N GLY A 27 -12.61 -12.19 -15.98
CA GLY A 27 -13.43 -11.74 -14.85
C GLY A 27 -14.53 -12.75 -14.53
N ARG A 28 -15.71 -12.28 -14.10
CA ARG A 28 -16.90 -13.13 -13.85
C ARG A 28 -17.57 -13.67 -15.11
N PHE A 29 -17.07 -13.35 -16.30
CA PHE A 29 -17.68 -13.72 -17.59
C PHE A 29 -17.14 -15.03 -18.17
N GLY A 30 -16.27 -15.72 -17.43
CA GLY A 30 -15.73 -17.02 -17.81
C GLY A 30 -15.51 -17.91 -16.60
N ASP A 31 -14.90 -19.06 -16.86
CA ASP A 31 -14.65 -20.07 -15.84
C ASP A 31 -13.46 -19.71 -14.93
N VAL A 32 -13.52 -20.23 -13.70
CA VAL A 32 -12.38 -20.21 -12.78
C VAL A 32 -11.26 -21.08 -13.35
N ASN A 33 -10.07 -20.51 -13.46
CA ASN A 33 -8.90 -21.25 -13.91
C ASN A 33 -8.31 -22.10 -12.78
N SER A 34 -8.55 -23.42 -12.82
CA SER A 34 -8.06 -24.37 -11.81
C SER A 34 -6.54 -24.38 -11.66
N GLU A 35 -5.79 -24.15 -12.75
CA GLU A 35 -4.33 -24.07 -12.68
C GLU A 35 -3.84 -22.84 -11.91
N GLY A 36 -4.59 -21.74 -11.98
CA GLY A 36 -4.37 -20.57 -11.14
C GLY A 36 -4.57 -20.88 -9.66
N ILE A 37 -5.65 -21.58 -9.33
CA ILE A 37 -5.92 -22.04 -7.96
C ILE A 37 -4.82 -22.98 -7.47
N ASN A 38 -4.43 -23.96 -8.28
CA ASN A 38 -3.38 -24.93 -7.96
C ASN A 38 -2.02 -24.27 -7.72
N HIS A 39 -1.70 -23.22 -8.48
CA HIS A 39 -0.47 -22.45 -8.28
C HIS A 39 -0.41 -21.82 -6.88
N TYR A 40 -1.45 -21.09 -6.47
CA TYR A 40 -1.45 -20.43 -5.16
C TYR A 40 -1.62 -21.42 -4.00
N ASN A 41 -2.33 -22.54 -4.19
CA ASN A 41 -2.35 -23.62 -3.21
C ASN A 41 -0.94 -24.13 -2.92
N LYS A 42 -0.17 -24.47 -3.97
CA LYS A 42 1.23 -24.92 -3.82
C LYS A 42 2.09 -23.89 -3.10
N LEU A 43 1.94 -22.61 -3.42
CA LEU A 43 2.66 -21.52 -2.76
C LEU A 43 2.30 -21.44 -1.27
N ILE A 44 1.01 -21.40 -0.94
CA ILE A 44 0.50 -21.28 0.44
C ILE A 44 0.94 -22.49 1.27
N ASP A 45 0.81 -23.70 0.74
CA ASP A 45 1.21 -24.93 1.43
C ASP A 45 2.72 -24.95 1.69
N ALA A 46 3.52 -24.55 0.70
CA ALA A 46 4.97 -24.48 0.86
C ALA A 46 5.41 -23.41 1.88
N LEU A 47 4.74 -22.26 1.94
CA LEU A 47 5.00 -21.23 2.96
C LEU A 47 4.68 -21.77 4.36
N LEU A 48 3.50 -22.37 4.52
CA LEU A 48 3.05 -22.91 5.81
C LEU A 48 3.92 -24.08 6.30
N LEU A 49 4.42 -24.92 5.39
CA LEU A 49 5.37 -25.98 5.71
C LEU A 49 6.66 -25.43 6.33
N LYS A 50 7.06 -24.22 5.95
CA LYS A 50 8.21 -23.49 6.51
C LYS A 50 7.85 -22.59 7.71
N GLY A 51 6.60 -22.64 8.18
CA GLY A 51 6.11 -21.80 9.27
C GLY A 51 6.00 -20.32 8.89
N ILE A 52 5.91 -19.99 7.60
CA ILE A 52 5.76 -18.64 7.07
C ILE A 52 4.27 -18.38 6.82
N GLN A 53 3.68 -17.43 7.55
CA GLN A 53 2.27 -17.09 7.45
C GLN A 53 1.98 -16.29 6.17
N PRO A 54 0.98 -16.70 5.36
CA PRO A 54 0.59 -15.95 4.18
C PRO A 54 -0.23 -14.71 4.56
N PHE A 55 0.22 -13.55 4.09
CA PHE A 55 -0.51 -12.28 4.09
C PHE A 55 -0.87 -11.94 2.65
N VAL A 56 -2.14 -12.08 2.27
CA VAL A 56 -2.52 -12.11 0.85
C VAL A 56 -3.21 -10.81 0.45
N THR A 57 -2.71 -10.19 -0.61
CA THR A 57 -3.37 -9.06 -1.29
C THR A 57 -4.20 -9.59 -2.46
N LEU A 58 -5.50 -9.25 -2.52
CA LEU A 58 -6.37 -9.71 -3.61
C LEU A 58 -6.01 -9.02 -4.93
N THR A 59 -5.92 -7.68 -4.97
CA THR A 59 -5.44 -6.96 -6.16
C THR A 59 -4.32 -5.98 -5.80
N GLN A 60 -3.28 -5.99 -6.62
CA GLN A 60 -2.16 -5.06 -6.56
C GLN A 60 -1.94 -4.45 -7.95
N PHE A 61 -2.78 -3.44 -8.25
CA PHE A 61 -2.87 -2.74 -9.54
C PHE A 61 -3.28 -3.63 -10.73
N ASP A 62 -3.47 -4.93 -10.52
CA ASP A 62 -3.77 -5.88 -11.57
C ASP A 62 -5.28 -6.15 -11.68
N SER A 63 -5.74 -6.21 -12.92
CA SER A 63 -7.07 -6.67 -13.30
C SER A 63 -7.01 -7.33 -14.68
N PRO A 64 -7.88 -8.29 -15.00
CA PRO A 64 -8.01 -8.81 -16.35
C PRO A 64 -8.30 -7.68 -17.35
N GLN A 65 -7.59 -7.65 -18.48
CA GLN A 65 -7.84 -6.65 -19.54
C GLN A 65 -9.29 -6.72 -20.05
N GLU A 66 -9.91 -7.90 -20.03
CA GLU A 66 -11.31 -8.07 -20.44
C GLU A 66 -12.30 -7.24 -19.60
N ILE A 67 -11.98 -6.93 -18.34
CA ILE A 67 -12.80 -6.06 -17.49
C ILE A 67 -12.69 -4.58 -17.93
N GLU A 68 -11.50 -4.13 -18.31
CA GLU A 68 -11.29 -2.81 -18.91
C GLU A 68 -12.04 -2.70 -20.24
N ASP A 69 -11.90 -3.70 -21.11
CA ASP A 69 -12.53 -3.70 -22.44
C ASP A 69 -14.06 -3.72 -22.40
N LYS A 70 -14.65 -4.42 -21.42
CA LYS A 70 -16.11 -4.56 -21.32
C LYS A 70 -16.81 -3.33 -20.76
N TYR A 71 -16.25 -2.70 -19.73
CA TYR A 71 -16.94 -1.63 -19.02
C TYR A 71 -16.03 -0.53 -18.46
N GLY A 72 -14.74 -0.52 -18.78
CA GLY A 72 -13.80 0.49 -18.28
C GLY A 72 -13.37 0.28 -16.83
N ALA A 73 -13.38 -0.99 -16.38
CA ALA A 73 -12.88 -1.41 -15.08
C ALA A 73 -13.38 -0.52 -13.92
N TRP A 74 -12.48 0.18 -13.23
CA TRP A 74 -12.78 0.96 -12.04
C TRP A 74 -13.63 2.21 -12.31
N LEU A 75 -13.82 2.63 -13.56
CA LEU A 75 -14.73 3.74 -13.90
C LEU A 75 -16.21 3.33 -13.87
N SER A 76 -16.51 2.03 -13.71
CA SER A 76 -17.88 1.53 -13.71
C SER A 76 -18.23 0.80 -12.41
N PRO A 77 -19.47 0.93 -11.92
CA PRO A 77 -19.92 0.25 -10.70
C PRO A 77 -19.96 -1.28 -10.81
N GLU A 78 -19.94 -1.82 -12.03
CA GLU A 78 -19.84 -3.26 -12.31
C GLU A 78 -18.55 -3.87 -11.72
N SER A 79 -17.47 -3.08 -11.58
CA SER A 79 -16.24 -3.50 -10.90
C SER A 79 -16.45 -4.02 -9.49
N GLN A 80 -17.45 -3.51 -8.78
CA GLN A 80 -17.78 -3.95 -7.41
C GLN A 80 -18.24 -5.40 -7.39
N GLN A 81 -19.03 -5.80 -8.40
CA GLN A 81 -19.52 -7.17 -8.51
C GLN A 81 -18.43 -8.12 -9.01
N ASP A 82 -17.65 -7.70 -10.00
CA ASP A 82 -16.53 -8.48 -10.52
C ASP A 82 -15.45 -8.72 -9.45
N PHE A 83 -15.06 -7.68 -8.72
CA PHE A 83 -14.09 -7.80 -7.62
C PHE A 83 -14.66 -8.62 -6.47
N GLY A 84 -15.93 -8.45 -6.12
CA GLY A 84 -16.61 -9.26 -5.11
C GLY A 84 -16.61 -10.75 -5.47
N TYR A 85 -16.86 -11.09 -6.74
CA TYR A 85 -16.80 -12.48 -7.22
C TYR A 85 -15.39 -13.06 -7.15
N PHE A 86 -14.39 -12.30 -7.58
CA PHE A 86 -12.99 -12.70 -7.44
C PHE A 86 -12.57 -12.95 -5.98
N ALA A 87 -12.96 -12.05 -5.07
CA ALA A 87 -12.73 -12.21 -3.64
C ALA A 87 -13.41 -13.47 -3.08
N ASP A 88 -14.67 -13.73 -3.46
CA ASP A 88 -15.44 -14.93 -3.06
C ASP A 88 -14.71 -16.22 -3.45
N ILE A 89 -14.20 -16.30 -4.68
CA ILE A 89 -13.40 -17.44 -5.16
C ILE A 89 -12.10 -17.59 -4.35
N CYS A 90 -11.40 -16.49 -4.06
CA CYS A 90 -10.16 -16.54 -3.28
C CYS A 90 -10.41 -16.99 -1.84
N PHE A 91 -11.41 -16.44 -1.16
CA PHE A 91 -11.76 -16.83 0.20
C PHE A 91 -12.16 -18.30 0.27
N LYS A 92 -13.00 -18.76 -0.67
CA LYS A 92 -13.41 -20.17 -0.75
C LYS A 92 -12.23 -21.11 -0.98
N SER A 93 -11.27 -20.71 -1.80
CA SER A 93 -10.18 -21.60 -2.25
C SER A 93 -9.00 -21.65 -1.29
N PHE A 94 -8.76 -20.57 -0.54
CA PHE A 94 -7.52 -20.39 0.23
C PHE A 94 -7.73 -20.01 1.69
N GLY A 95 -8.92 -19.56 2.08
CA GLY A 95 -9.16 -18.98 3.40
C GLY A 95 -9.17 -19.99 4.56
N ASP A 96 -9.19 -21.29 4.25
CA ASP A 96 -8.91 -22.34 5.23
C ASP A 96 -7.49 -22.20 5.83
N ARG A 97 -6.53 -21.69 5.03
CA ARG A 97 -5.11 -21.51 5.40
C ARG A 97 -4.69 -20.05 5.51
N VAL A 98 -5.27 -19.15 4.72
CA VAL A 98 -4.94 -17.71 4.72
C VAL A 98 -5.78 -16.98 5.77
N LYS A 99 -5.12 -16.32 6.72
CA LYS A 99 -5.76 -15.62 7.84
C LYS A 99 -5.66 -14.10 7.80
N PHE A 100 -4.90 -13.55 6.86
CA PHE A 100 -4.75 -12.10 6.68
C PHE A 100 -4.96 -11.73 5.22
N TRP A 101 -6.01 -10.97 4.97
CA TRP A 101 -6.41 -10.53 3.64
C TRP A 101 -6.32 -9.01 3.52
N PHE A 102 -5.65 -8.53 2.48
CA PHE A 102 -5.76 -7.15 2.03
C PHE A 102 -6.59 -7.14 0.75
N THR A 103 -7.63 -6.31 0.68
CA THR A 103 -8.44 -6.25 -0.53
C THR A 103 -7.63 -5.63 -1.67
N ILE A 104 -7.12 -4.41 -1.47
CA ILE A 104 -6.54 -3.59 -2.55
C ILE A 104 -5.25 -2.96 -2.01
N ASN A 105 -4.19 -3.00 -2.83
CA ASN A 105 -2.94 -2.30 -2.56
C ASN A 105 -2.92 -0.91 -3.18
N GLU A 106 -2.71 0.10 -2.32
CA GLU A 106 -2.52 1.51 -2.67
C GLU A 106 -3.54 2.06 -3.69
N PRO A 107 -4.85 1.90 -3.43
CA PRO A 107 -5.85 2.42 -4.36
C PRO A 107 -5.71 3.94 -4.54
N ASN A 108 -5.19 4.67 -3.55
CA ASN A 108 -4.89 6.10 -3.65
C ASN A 108 -3.78 6.40 -4.67
N MET A 109 -2.73 5.57 -4.74
CA MET A 109 -1.71 5.72 -5.79
C MET A 109 -2.23 5.24 -7.14
N GLN A 110 -2.98 4.14 -7.18
CA GLN A 110 -3.55 3.61 -8.41
C GLN A 110 -4.42 4.65 -9.10
N VAL A 111 -5.35 5.30 -8.40
CA VAL A 111 -6.22 6.29 -9.04
C VAL A 111 -5.48 7.54 -9.53
N ILE A 112 -4.43 7.98 -8.81
CA ILE A 112 -3.59 9.09 -9.23
C ILE A 112 -2.78 8.71 -10.47
N LEU A 113 -2.14 7.55 -10.48
CA LEU A 113 -1.27 7.13 -11.57
C LEU A 113 -2.06 6.73 -12.83
N SER A 114 -3.22 6.10 -12.67
CA SER A 114 -4.02 5.55 -13.77
C SER A 114 -5.00 6.52 -14.40
N TYR A 115 -5.65 7.38 -13.58
CA TYR A 115 -6.78 8.22 -14.02
C TYR A 115 -6.54 9.73 -13.88
N ARG A 116 -5.43 10.15 -13.24
CA ARG A 116 -5.03 11.56 -13.16
C ARG A 116 -3.81 11.85 -14.01
N LEU A 117 -2.73 11.12 -13.78
CA LEU A 117 -1.44 11.33 -14.45
C LEU A 117 -1.30 10.50 -15.73
N GLY A 118 -2.14 9.48 -15.92
CA GLY A 118 -2.11 8.58 -17.08
C GLY A 118 -0.77 7.84 -17.27
N ARG A 119 -0.01 7.62 -16.18
CA ARG A 119 1.29 6.94 -16.21
C ARG A 119 1.15 5.43 -16.09
N HIS A 120 0.07 4.95 -15.49
CA HIS A 120 -0.25 3.53 -15.35
C HIS A 120 -1.52 3.21 -16.17
N PRO A 121 -1.73 1.95 -16.57
CA PRO A 121 -2.97 1.53 -17.22
C PRO A 121 -4.23 1.96 -16.43
N PRO A 122 -5.30 2.42 -17.09
CA PRO A 122 -5.51 2.47 -18.54
C PRO A 122 -4.95 3.73 -19.24
N ALA A 123 -4.06 4.48 -18.57
CA ALA A 123 -3.42 5.68 -19.08
C ALA A 123 -4.40 6.80 -19.43
N HIS A 124 -5.34 7.07 -18.51
CA HIS A 124 -6.30 8.17 -18.64
C HIS A 124 -5.75 9.45 -18.01
N CYS A 125 -5.78 10.54 -18.78
CA CYS A 125 -5.46 11.87 -18.27
C CYS A 125 -5.96 12.98 -19.21
N SER A 126 -6.03 14.19 -18.67
CA SER A 126 -6.31 15.43 -19.40
C SER A 126 -5.31 16.52 -19.00
N GLN A 127 -5.24 17.59 -19.79
CA GLN A 127 -4.45 18.77 -19.42
C GLN A 127 -4.99 19.38 -18.11
N PRO A 128 -4.12 19.93 -17.24
CA PRO A 128 -2.67 20.10 -17.40
C PRO A 128 -1.82 18.90 -16.91
N PHE A 129 -2.44 17.79 -16.49
CA PHE A 129 -1.74 16.68 -15.84
C PHE A 129 -0.98 15.77 -16.82
N GLY A 130 -1.48 15.69 -18.06
CA GLY A 130 -0.84 14.96 -19.14
C GLY A 130 -1.56 15.13 -20.46
N ASN A 131 -1.09 14.40 -21.48
CA ASN A 131 -1.60 14.45 -22.83
C ASN A 131 -2.00 13.05 -23.33
N CYS A 132 -2.94 12.43 -22.64
CA CYS A 132 -3.46 11.11 -22.97
C CYS A 132 -4.52 11.22 -24.06
N SER A 133 -4.78 10.11 -24.78
CA SER A 133 -5.78 10.06 -25.85
C SER A 133 -7.23 10.13 -25.33
N ARG A 134 -7.45 9.82 -24.05
CA ARG A 134 -8.74 9.85 -23.36
C ARG A 134 -8.54 10.07 -21.86
N GLY A 135 -9.61 10.43 -21.17
CA GLY A 135 -9.64 10.59 -19.73
C GLY A 135 -10.05 11.99 -19.28
N ASN A 136 -10.40 12.11 -18.00
CA ASN A 136 -10.64 13.39 -17.34
C ASN A 136 -9.99 13.38 -15.95
N SER A 137 -8.81 14.01 -15.83
CA SER A 137 -8.00 14.03 -14.61
C SER A 137 -8.68 14.75 -13.43
N GLU A 138 -9.71 15.55 -13.70
CA GLU A 138 -10.46 16.30 -12.70
C GLU A 138 -11.70 15.53 -12.19
N GLU A 139 -12.09 14.41 -12.83
CA GLU A 139 -13.31 13.64 -12.49
C GLU A 139 -13.05 12.14 -12.28
N GLU A 140 -12.38 11.50 -13.22
CA GLU A 140 -12.20 10.04 -13.24
C GLU A 140 -11.52 9.45 -12.00
N PRO A 141 -10.51 10.11 -11.38
CA PRO A 141 -9.93 9.62 -10.13
C PRO A 141 -10.97 9.45 -9.01
N PHE A 142 -11.98 10.32 -8.96
CA PHE A 142 -13.05 10.27 -7.95
C PHE A 142 -14.06 9.16 -8.22
N ILE A 143 -14.37 8.89 -9.48
CA ILE A 143 -15.20 7.76 -9.89
C ILE A 143 -14.49 6.44 -9.57
N ALA A 144 -13.22 6.32 -9.98
CA ALA A 144 -12.41 5.13 -9.73
C ALA A 144 -12.23 4.85 -8.23
N ALA A 145 -11.90 5.87 -7.44
CA ALA A 145 -11.76 5.72 -5.99
C ALA A 145 -13.07 5.28 -5.33
N HIS A 146 -14.21 5.84 -5.76
CA HIS A 146 -15.52 5.45 -5.24
C HIS A 146 -15.80 3.96 -5.48
N ASN A 147 -15.55 3.47 -6.70
CA ASN A 147 -15.75 2.07 -7.02
C ASN A 147 -14.76 1.14 -6.31
N LEU A 148 -13.50 1.55 -6.12
CA LEU A 148 -12.51 0.82 -5.33
C LEU A 148 -12.93 0.70 -3.85
N ILE A 149 -13.44 1.80 -3.25
CA ILE A 149 -13.98 1.80 -1.88
C ILE A 149 -15.15 0.82 -1.75
N LEU A 150 -16.10 0.85 -2.69
CA LEU A 150 -17.27 -0.04 -2.65
C LEU A 150 -16.94 -1.49 -3.02
N SER A 151 -15.88 -1.72 -3.81
CA SER A 151 -15.31 -3.04 -4.07
C SER A 151 -14.69 -3.63 -2.82
N HIS A 152 -13.92 -2.83 -2.05
CA HIS A 152 -13.45 -3.22 -0.71
C HIS A 152 -14.63 -3.58 0.21
N ALA A 153 -15.62 -2.68 0.34
CA ALA A 153 -16.78 -2.92 1.20
C ALA A 153 -17.57 -4.18 0.80
N THR A 154 -17.67 -4.46 -0.50
CA THR A 154 -18.32 -5.67 -1.02
C THR A 154 -17.52 -6.94 -0.67
N ALA A 155 -16.19 -6.92 -0.80
CA ALA A 155 -15.35 -8.06 -0.41
C ALA A 155 -15.38 -8.32 1.10
N VAL A 156 -15.36 -7.26 1.93
CA VAL A 156 -15.50 -7.39 3.40
C VAL A 156 -16.86 -7.99 3.76
N ASP A 157 -17.96 -7.49 3.17
CA ASP A 157 -19.29 -8.03 3.42
C ASP A 157 -19.38 -9.52 3.08
N ILE A 158 -18.85 -9.94 1.92
CA ILE A 158 -18.76 -11.35 1.54
C ILE A 158 -17.94 -12.15 2.56
N TYR A 159 -16.76 -11.67 2.94
CA TYR A 159 -15.89 -12.36 3.89
C TYR A 159 -16.58 -12.57 5.24
N ARG A 160 -17.17 -11.51 5.80
CA ARG A 160 -17.82 -11.56 7.12
C ARG A 160 -19.07 -12.42 7.15
N THR A 161 -19.88 -12.35 6.11
CA THR A 161 -21.16 -13.07 6.06
C THR A 161 -21.00 -14.54 5.72
N LYS A 162 -20.00 -14.91 4.91
CA LYS A 162 -19.85 -16.30 4.42
C LYS A 162 -18.68 -17.06 5.03
N TYR A 163 -17.59 -16.40 5.41
CA TYR A 163 -16.31 -17.08 5.65
C TYR A 163 -15.69 -16.83 7.02
N GLN A 164 -15.84 -15.63 7.59
CA GLN A 164 -15.10 -15.22 8.78
C GLN A 164 -15.34 -16.15 9.98
N LYS A 165 -16.58 -16.61 10.18
CA LYS A 165 -16.93 -17.51 11.28
C LYS A 165 -16.15 -18.82 11.24
N ASP A 166 -16.00 -19.40 10.04
CA ASP A 166 -15.37 -20.72 9.87
C ASP A 166 -13.86 -20.62 9.66
N GLN A 167 -13.41 -19.53 9.01
CA GLN A 167 -12.00 -19.33 8.65
C GLN A 167 -11.21 -18.59 9.73
N GLY A 168 -11.84 -17.74 10.54
CA GLY A 168 -11.19 -17.02 11.64
C GLY A 168 -10.08 -16.04 11.23
N GLY A 169 -10.01 -15.65 9.96
CA GLY A 169 -9.07 -14.63 9.49
C GLY A 169 -9.60 -13.20 9.61
N SER A 170 -8.74 -12.25 9.27
CA SER A 170 -9.01 -10.81 9.31
C SER A 170 -8.78 -10.17 7.94
N ILE A 171 -9.51 -9.09 7.66
CA ILE A 171 -9.50 -8.39 6.38
C ILE A 171 -9.28 -6.90 6.54
N GLY A 172 -8.41 -6.33 5.70
CA GLY A 172 -8.07 -4.91 5.67
C GLY A 172 -7.79 -4.40 4.27
N ILE A 173 -7.23 -3.19 4.20
CA ILE A 173 -6.83 -2.52 2.96
C ILE A 173 -5.46 -1.87 3.16
N ILE A 174 -4.69 -1.72 2.08
CA ILE A 174 -3.35 -1.13 2.14
C ILE A 174 -3.38 0.23 1.46
N LEU A 175 -2.88 1.25 2.14
CA LEU A 175 -2.75 2.59 1.59
C LEU A 175 -1.28 2.94 1.43
N ASN A 176 -0.95 3.64 0.34
CA ASN A 176 0.30 4.37 0.30
C ASN A 176 0.17 5.54 1.26
N THR A 177 1.16 5.73 2.12
CA THR A 177 1.15 6.76 3.14
C THR A 177 2.42 7.59 3.05
N VAL A 178 2.21 8.89 2.86
CA VAL A 178 3.26 9.90 2.89
C VAL A 178 3.00 10.76 4.11
N TRP A 179 4.07 11.06 4.86
CA TRP A 179 3.96 12.10 5.87
C TRP A 179 4.18 13.48 5.22
N PHE A 180 3.20 14.37 5.38
CA PHE A 180 3.25 15.73 4.85
C PHE A 180 3.66 16.71 5.96
N GLU A 181 4.84 17.31 5.81
CA GLU A 181 5.29 18.38 6.70
C GLU A 181 4.81 19.74 6.19
N PRO A 182 4.22 20.61 7.02
CA PRO A 182 3.92 21.96 6.60
C PRO A 182 5.24 22.71 6.30
N ILE A 183 5.31 23.41 5.17
CA ILE A 183 6.53 24.11 4.76
C ILE A 183 6.90 25.25 5.73
N SER A 184 5.93 25.81 6.45
CA SER A 184 6.16 26.81 7.50
C SER A 184 5.30 26.55 8.74
N SER A 185 5.50 27.34 9.80
CA SER A 185 4.68 27.27 11.01
C SER A 185 3.34 28.01 10.89
N SER A 186 3.03 28.58 9.71
CA SER A 186 1.78 29.29 9.45
C SER A 186 0.58 28.37 9.62
N THR A 187 -0.56 28.93 10.03
CA THR A 187 -1.82 28.17 10.11
C THR A 187 -2.24 27.65 8.74
N ALA A 188 -2.01 28.42 7.67
CA ALA A 188 -2.34 28.04 6.30
C ALA A 188 -1.62 26.75 5.89
N ASP A 189 -0.30 26.66 6.11
CA ASP A 189 0.49 25.48 5.73
C ASP A 189 0.20 24.26 6.61
N LYS A 190 -0.12 24.46 7.90
CA LYS A 190 -0.59 23.38 8.77
C LYS A 190 -1.91 22.79 8.27
N LEU A 191 -2.87 23.64 7.92
CA LEU A 191 -4.12 23.21 7.30
C LEU A 191 -3.87 22.57 5.93
N ALA A 192 -2.87 23.02 5.16
CA ALA A 192 -2.49 22.36 3.91
C ALA A 192 -1.95 20.94 4.15
N ALA A 193 -1.20 20.70 5.23
CA ALA A 193 -0.79 19.34 5.61
C ALA A 193 -1.97 18.44 5.96
N GLU A 194 -2.97 18.95 6.69
CA GLU A 194 -4.21 18.21 6.96
C GLU A 194 -4.99 17.91 5.67
N ARG A 195 -5.15 18.91 4.79
CA ARG A 195 -5.78 18.72 3.48
C ARG A 195 -5.03 17.74 2.60
N ALA A 196 -3.70 17.76 2.58
CA ALA A 196 -2.88 16.82 1.81
C ALA A 196 -3.13 15.37 2.26
N GLN A 197 -3.25 15.11 3.57
CA GLN A 197 -3.67 13.79 4.06
C GLN A 197 -5.08 13.42 3.61
N SER A 198 -6.00 14.39 3.61
CA SER A 198 -7.38 14.18 3.17
C SER A 198 -7.53 13.87 1.68
N PHE A 199 -6.69 14.46 0.82
CA PHE A 199 -6.63 14.15 -0.61
C PHE A 199 -5.72 12.96 -0.95
N TYR A 200 -5.21 12.25 0.06
CA TYR A 200 -4.33 11.10 -0.12
C TYR A 200 -4.87 9.84 0.57
N MET A 201 -4.46 9.55 1.81
CA MET A 201 -4.88 8.30 2.46
C MET A 201 -6.29 8.39 3.07
N ASN A 202 -6.67 9.54 3.65
CA ASN A 202 -7.99 9.64 4.32
C ASN A 202 -9.13 9.57 3.29
N TRP A 203 -8.85 9.92 2.02
CA TRP A 203 -9.79 9.77 0.92
C TRP A 203 -10.42 8.37 0.87
N PHE A 204 -9.66 7.33 1.22
CA PHE A 204 -10.14 5.95 1.27
C PHE A 204 -10.52 5.51 2.68
N LEU A 205 -9.72 5.84 3.68
CA LEU A 205 -9.94 5.36 5.05
C LEU A 205 -11.15 6.02 5.73
N ASP A 206 -11.44 7.29 5.49
CA ASP A 206 -12.61 7.95 6.08
C ASP A 206 -13.93 7.34 5.57
N PRO A 207 -14.14 7.10 4.26
CA PRO A 207 -15.31 6.37 3.80
C PRO A 207 -15.45 4.99 4.43
N ILE A 208 -14.34 4.24 4.53
CA ILE A 208 -14.36 2.86 5.04
C ILE A 208 -14.66 2.83 6.54
N ILE A 209 -14.07 3.73 7.34
CA ILE A 209 -14.16 3.69 8.81
C ILE A 209 -15.29 4.60 9.34
N HIS A 210 -15.52 5.75 8.71
CA HIS A 210 -16.50 6.75 9.14
C HIS A 210 -17.74 6.85 8.24
N GLY A 211 -17.78 6.13 7.11
CA GLY A 211 -18.93 6.09 6.21
C GLY A 211 -19.14 7.36 5.37
N LYS A 212 -18.14 8.25 5.30
CA LYS A 212 -18.19 9.51 4.55
C LYS A 212 -16.80 9.95 4.09
N TYR A 213 -16.73 10.69 2.99
CA TYR A 213 -15.48 11.33 2.56
C TYR A 213 -14.97 12.37 3.57
N PRO A 214 -13.67 12.70 3.55
CA PRO A 214 -13.12 13.76 4.39
C PRO A 214 -13.82 15.11 4.15
N ALA A 215 -13.99 15.90 5.23
CA ALA A 215 -14.65 17.20 5.15
C ALA A 215 -13.90 18.18 4.24
N GLU A 216 -12.56 18.13 4.25
CA GLU A 216 -11.70 18.95 3.41
C GLU A 216 -11.98 18.69 1.92
N MET A 217 -12.14 17.43 1.54
CA MET A 217 -12.47 17.08 0.15
C MET A 217 -13.88 17.54 -0.21
N MET A 218 -14.88 17.25 0.64
CA MET A 218 -16.26 17.68 0.38
C MET A 218 -16.38 19.19 0.21
N ASN A 219 -15.65 19.97 1.00
CA ASN A 219 -15.66 21.43 0.92
C ASN A 219 -15.00 21.97 -0.37
N ILE A 220 -13.99 21.28 -0.91
CA ILE A 220 -13.22 21.76 -2.07
C ILE A 220 -13.81 21.24 -3.39
N VAL A 221 -14.05 19.93 -3.51
CA VAL A 221 -14.48 19.31 -4.77
C VAL A 221 -15.98 19.04 -4.85
N GLY A 222 -16.72 19.15 -3.74
CA GLY A 222 -18.18 19.18 -3.73
C GLY A 222 -18.82 18.02 -4.51
N SER A 223 -19.62 18.35 -5.51
CA SER A 223 -20.38 17.40 -6.34
C SER A 223 -19.52 16.50 -7.23
N THR A 224 -18.22 16.78 -7.41
CA THR A 224 -17.30 15.88 -8.11
C THR A 224 -17.10 14.58 -7.34
N LEU A 225 -17.27 14.57 -6.01
CA LEU A 225 -17.29 13.34 -5.23
C LEU A 225 -18.62 12.60 -5.43
N PRO A 226 -18.60 11.33 -5.86
CA PRO A 226 -19.82 10.54 -5.93
C PRO A 226 -20.44 10.36 -4.54
N LYS A 227 -21.76 10.18 -4.49
CA LYS A 227 -22.48 10.04 -3.21
C LYS A 227 -22.67 8.56 -2.87
N PHE A 228 -22.38 8.20 -1.62
CA PHE A 228 -22.76 6.88 -1.10
C PHE A 228 -24.28 6.79 -0.91
N SER A 229 -24.91 5.81 -1.57
CA SER A 229 -26.30 5.46 -1.36
C SER A 229 -26.52 4.90 0.06
N SER A 230 -27.78 4.75 0.48
CA SER A 230 -28.10 4.09 1.76
C SER A 230 -27.53 2.66 1.81
N ARG A 231 -27.59 1.93 0.69
CA ARG A 231 -27.04 0.57 0.59
C ARG A 231 -25.52 0.55 0.72
N ASP A 232 -24.85 1.52 0.13
CA ASP A 232 -23.38 1.65 0.22
C ASP A 232 -22.96 1.92 1.66
N LYS A 233 -23.67 2.81 2.36
CA LYS A 233 -23.41 3.11 3.76
C LYS A 233 -23.60 1.89 4.66
N GLU A 234 -24.61 1.05 4.41
CA GLU A 234 -24.77 -0.20 5.16
C GLU A 234 -23.58 -1.15 4.95
N LYS A 235 -23.07 -1.29 3.72
CA LYS A 235 -21.84 -2.08 3.48
C LYS A 235 -20.62 -1.48 4.19
N LEU A 236 -20.46 -0.16 4.14
CA LEU A 236 -19.32 0.53 4.75
C LEU A 236 -19.30 0.42 6.28
N LYS A 237 -20.46 0.20 6.95
CA LYS A 237 -20.50 -0.08 8.40
C LYS A 237 -19.72 -1.32 8.80
N GLN A 238 -19.44 -2.23 7.86
CA GLN A 238 -18.55 -3.35 8.12
C GLN A 238 -17.11 -2.86 8.39
N GLY A 239 -16.67 -1.76 7.79
CA GLY A 239 -15.32 -1.23 8.01
C GLY A 239 -14.23 -2.23 7.65
N LEU A 240 -13.20 -2.33 8.49
CA LEU A 240 -12.04 -3.20 8.32
C LEU A 240 -11.53 -3.70 9.68
N ASP A 241 -10.70 -4.74 9.67
CA ASP A 241 -10.11 -5.31 10.89
C ASP A 241 -8.72 -4.73 11.19
N PHE A 242 -8.00 -4.26 10.15
CA PHE A 242 -6.70 -3.61 10.27
C PHE A 242 -6.38 -2.71 9.06
N ILE A 243 -5.41 -1.80 9.23
CA ILE A 243 -4.89 -0.90 8.21
C ILE A 243 -3.49 -1.35 7.78
N GLY A 244 -3.30 -1.57 6.48
CA GLY A 244 -1.98 -1.75 5.88
C GLY A 244 -1.36 -0.41 5.52
N ILE A 245 -0.11 -0.20 5.95
CA ILE A 245 0.64 1.03 5.76
C ILE A 245 1.84 0.74 4.85
N ASN A 246 1.80 1.25 3.63
CA ASN A 246 2.98 1.35 2.79
C ASN A 246 3.60 2.73 3.03
N HIS A 247 4.76 2.80 3.68
CA HIS A 247 5.40 4.05 4.02
C HIS A 247 6.87 4.07 3.59
N TYR A 248 7.23 5.07 2.79
CA TYR A 248 8.57 5.18 2.20
C TYR A 248 9.25 6.53 2.46
N THR A 249 8.48 7.61 2.51
CA THR A 249 9.02 8.96 2.36
C THR A 249 8.12 10.00 3.04
N SER A 250 8.60 11.24 3.04
CA SER A 250 7.86 12.42 3.48
C SER A 250 8.17 13.57 2.53
N THR A 251 7.28 14.57 2.50
CA THR A 251 7.46 15.76 1.67
C THR A 251 6.95 17.00 2.39
N TYR A 252 7.48 18.18 2.06
CA TYR A 252 6.86 19.42 2.47
C TYR A 252 5.59 19.68 1.66
N VAL A 253 4.65 20.42 2.25
CA VAL A 253 3.48 20.95 1.59
C VAL A 253 3.26 22.42 1.92
N GLN A 254 2.78 23.16 0.93
CA GLN A 254 2.45 24.57 1.04
C GLN A 254 0.98 24.79 0.71
N ASP A 255 0.34 25.72 1.42
CA ASP A 255 -0.99 26.20 1.09
C ASP A 255 -1.04 26.88 -0.28
N CYS A 256 -2.08 26.58 -1.07
CA CYS A 256 -2.39 27.26 -2.33
C CYS A 256 -3.79 27.86 -2.37
N ILE A 257 -4.50 27.93 -1.24
CA ILE A 257 -5.81 28.58 -1.17
C ILE A 257 -5.64 30.07 -0.87
N PHE A 258 -4.78 30.39 0.10
CA PHE A 258 -4.55 31.75 0.60
C PHE A 258 -3.16 32.28 0.23
N SER A 259 -2.31 31.43 -0.36
CA SER A 259 -0.95 31.78 -0.77
C SER A 259 -0.76 31.60 -2.27
N ALA A 260 0.07 32.46 -2.87
CA ALA A 260 0.44 32.32 -4.28
C ALA A 260 1.29 31.06 -4.47
N CYS A 261 0.83 30.15 -5.35
CA CYS A 261 1.52 28.93 -5.70
C CYS A 261 1.89 28.90 -7.18
N LYS A 262 3.05 28.32 -7.48
CA LYS A 262 3.38 27.90 -8.84
C LYS A 262 2.60 26.62 -9.18
N PRO A 263 2.35 26.34 -10.46
CA PRO A 263 1.86 25.03 -10.87
C PRO A 263 2.82 23.92 -10.40
N GLY A 264 2.26 22.81 -9.94
CA GLY A 264 3.02 21.67 -9.46
C GLY A 264 2.13 20.62 -8.80
N PRO A 265 2.70 19.47 -8.39
CA PRO A 265 1.95 18.39 -7.76
C PRO A 265 1.22 18.89 -6.50
N GLY A 266 -0.08 18.64 -6.41
CA GLY A 266 -0.89 19.08 -5.27
C GLY A 266 -1.50 20.47 -5.41
N ALA A 267 -1.05 21.30 -6.37
CA ALA A 267 -1.47 22.69 -6.46
C ALA A 267 -2.90 22.88 -7.02
N SER A 268 -3.46 21.86 -7.70
CA SER A 268 -4.78 21.99 -8.31
C SER A 268 -5.92 21.89 -7.28
N LYS A 269 -7.12 22.32 -7.68
CA LYS A 269 -8.35 22.17 -6.90
C LYS A 269 -8.61 20.71 -6.51
N THR A 270 -8.52 19.81 -7.48
CA THR A 270 -8.82 18.38 -7.27
C THR A 270 -7.67 17.61 -6.62
N GLU A 271 -6.55 18.26 -6.33
CA GLU A 271 -5.49 17.76 -5.46
C GLU A 271 -5.48 18.44 -4.08
N GLY A 272 -6.44 19.34 -3.81
CA GLY A 272 -6.66 19.93 -2.49
C GLY A 272 -5.92 21.25 -2.23
N PHE A 273 -5.34 21.88 -3.25
CA PHE A 273 -4.56 23.12 -3.12
C PHE A 273 -3.44 23.02 -2.06
N CYS A 274 -2.65 21.96 -2.14
CA CYS A 274 -1.56 21.61 -1.23
C CYS A 274 -0.29 21.30 -2.04
N LEU A 275 0.41 22.32 -2.54
CA LEU A 275 1.59 22.14 -3.37
C LEU A 275 2.68 21.37 -2.61
N GLN A 276 3.08 20.24 -3.16
CA GLN A 276 4.14 19.41 -2.61
C GLN A 276 5.51 19.95 -3.01
N ASN A 277 6.42 20.01 -2.05
CA ASN A 277 7.79 20.48 -2.24
C ASN A 277 8.77 19.50 -1.61
N SER A 278 9.77 19.05 -2.36
CA SER A 278 10.85 18.21 -1.81
C SER A 278 11.83 19.02 -0.93
N GLN A 279 11.81 20.35 -1.05
CA GLN A 279 12.75 21.25 -0.39
C GLN A 279 12.05 22.45 0.25
N LYS A 280 12.62 22.95 1.34
CA LYS A 280 12.28 24.22 1.98
C LYS A 280 13.50 25.13 1.94
N HIS A 281 13.40 26.27 1.25
CA HIS A 281 14.51 27.22 1.05
C HIS A 281 15.79 26.55 0.52
N GLY A 282 15.66 25.62 -0.42
CA GLY A 282 16.78 24.87 -1.00
C GLY A 282 17.31 23.71 -0.15
N VAL A 283 16.74 23.47 1.05
CA VAL A 283 17.12 22.37 1.93
C VAL A 283 16.12 21.22 1.79
N PRO A 284 16.57 20.01 1.38
CA PRO A 284 15.73 18.82 1.34
C PRO A 284 15.17 18.45 2.72
N LEU A 285 13.97 17.84 2.75
CA LEU A 285 13.36 17.38 3.99
C LEU A 285 14.20 16.29 4.69
N GLY A 286 14.82 15.42 3.91
CA GLY A 286 15.71 14.34 4.35
C GLY A 286 16.77 14.05 3.30
N GLU A 287 17.63 13.06 3.51
CA GLU A 287 18.66 12.69 2.53
C GLU A 287 17.98 12.25 1.21
N PRO A 288 18.23 12.92 0.08
CA PRO A 288 17.67 12.51 -1.21
C PRO A 288 18.23 11.15 -1.64
N THR A 289 17.43 10.33 -2.31
CA THR A 289 17.91 9.07 -2.90
C THR A 289 18.03 9.18 -4.43
N THR A 290 18.46 8.09 -5.06
CA THR A 290 18.46 7.99 -6.54
C THR A 290 17.05 8.09 -7.14
N LEU A 291 16.01 7.78 -6.35
CA LEU A 291 14.62 7.97 -6.72
C LEU A 291 14.18 9.36 -6.30
N PHE A 292 13.86 10.23 -7.26
CA PHE A 292 13.54 11.64 -7.01
C PHE A 292 12.39 11.89 -6.03
N TRP A 293 11.50 10.90 -5.87
CA TRP A 293 10.34 10.97 -4.98
C TRP A 293 10.64 10.47 -3.56
N GLN A 294 11.77 9.79 -3.33
CA GLN A 294 12.12 9.20 -2.04
C GLN A 294 13.17 10.07 -1.32
N ASN A 295 12.81 10.56 -0.14
CA ASN A 295 13.73 11.19 0.81
C ASN A 295 13.82 10.30 2.06
N VAL A 296 15.02 10.12 2.60
CA VAL A 296 15.24 9.38 3.85
C VAL A 296 14.85 10.28 5.02
N TYR A 297 13.65 10.05 5.58
CA TYR A 297 13.07 10.84 6.67
C TYR A 297 12.36 9.92 7.68
N PRO A 298 13.11 9.17 8.52
CA PRO A 298 12.56 8.13 9.40
C PRO A 298 11.53 8.65 10.40
N GLN A 299 11.65 9.90 10.86
CA GLN A 299 10.63 10.50 11.73
C GLN A 299 9.25 10.60 11.08
N GLY A 300 9.16 10.58 9.74
CA GLY A 300 7.89 10.47 9.02
C GLY A 300 7.13 9.18 9.37
N MET A 301 7.84 8.06 9.60
CA MET A 301 7.24 6.78 10.00
C MET A 301 6.54 6.91 11.37
N TRP A 302 7.20 7.52 12.34
CA TRP A 302 6.58 7.75 13.65
C TRP A 302 5.35 8.66 13.52
N LYS A 303 5.48 9.78 12.79
CA LYS A 303 4.41 10.77 12.65
C LYS A 303 3.18 10.21 11.95
N ILE A 304 3.35 9.43 10.88
CA ILE A 304 2.22 8.83 10.17
C ILE A 304 1.50 7.77 11.01
N ILE A 305 2.25 6.95 11.77
CA ILE A 305 1.65 5.96 12.68
C ILE A 305 0.85 6.65 13.78
N LYS A 306 1.40 7.71 14.40
CA LYS A 306 0.69 8.48 15.43
C LYS A 306 -0.56 9.15 14.87
N TYR A 307 -0.48 9.72 13.67
CA TYR A 307 -1.65 10.30 13.00
C TYR A 307 -2.76 9.27 12.77
N ILE A 308 -2.42 8.08 12.25
CA ILE A 308 -3.39 6.99 12.01
C ILE A 308 -3.96 6.49 13.34
N GLN A 309 -3.11 6.33 14.36
CA GLN A 309 -3.53 5.96 15.71
C GLN A 309 -4.57 6.94 16.27
N GLU A 310 -4.33 8.24 16.18
CA GLU A 310 -5.23 9.25 16.72
C GLU A 310 -6.52 9.35 15.91
N ARG A 311 -6.42 9.39 14.57
CA ARG A 311 -7.58 9.55 13.69
C ARG A 311 -8.52 8.34 13.69
N TYR A 312 -7.95 7.14 13.73
CA TYR A 312 -8.69 5.89 13.57
C TYR A 312 -8.69 5.03 14.84
N LYS A 313 -8.68 5.67 16.01
CA LYS A 313 -8.89 5.05 17.33
C LYS A 313 -7.97 3.84 17.59
N ASN A 314 -6.72 3.96 17.19
CA ASN A 314 -5.70 2.92 17.32
C ASN A 314 -6.12 1.58 16.68
N THR A 315 -6.88 1.63 15.58
CA THR A 315 -7.18 0.45 14.75
C THR A 315 -5.87 -0.31 14.45
N PRO A 316 -5.85 -1.65 14.52
CA PRO A 316 -4.63 -2.42 14.30
C PRO A 316 -3.95 -2.09 12.96
N MET A 317 -2.62 -2.01 12.98
CA MET A 317 -1.82 -1.61 11.83
C MET A 317 -0.76 -2.67 11.48
N PHE A 318 -0.43 -2.77 10.20
CA PHE A 318 0.75 -3.48 9.71
C PHE A 318 1.53 -2.57 8.78
N ILE A 319 2.85 -2.46 8.95
CA ILE A 319 3.70 -1.84 7.93
C ILE A 319 3.85 -2.86 6.79
N THR A 320 3.04 -2.71 5.75
CA THR A 320 2.91 -3.67 4.64
C THR A 320 3.94 -3.48 3.55
N GLU A 321 4.53 -2.30 3.48
CA GLU A 321 5.73 -2.01 2.71
C GLU A 321 6.55 -0.90 3.37
N ASN A 322 7.86 -1.10 3.39
CA ASN A 322 8.86 -0.08 3.64
C ASN A 322 10.17 -0.55 2.99
N GLY A 323 10.89 0.34 2.32
CA GLY A 323 12.07 -0.09 1.57
C GLY A 323 12.87 1.06 0.98
N TYR A 324 14.05 0.74 0.47
CA TYR A 324 14.95 1.68 -0.19
C TYR A 324 15.20 1.23 -1.61
N GLY A 325 14.82 2.05 -2.58
CA GLY A 325 15.03 1.77 -3.99
C GLY A 325 16.31 2.40 -4.49
N GLU A 326 17.02 1.67 -5.33
CA GLU A 326 18.24 2.15 -5.97
C GLU A 326 18.12 2.03 -7.49
N ILE A 327 18.35 3.12 -8.20
CA ILE A 327 18.42 3.11 -9.66
C ILE A 327 19.74 2.49 -10.07
N SER A 328 19.67 1.37 -10.79
CA SER A 328 20.80 0.69 -11.40
C SER A 328 21.42 1.60 -12.45
N MET A 329 22.68 1.99 -12.26
CA MET A 329 23.41 2.78 -13.24
C MET A 329 24.07 1.85 -14.28
N PRO A 330 24.26 2.28 -15.54
CA PRO A 330 24.80 1.43 -16.60
C PRO A 330 26.17 0.81 -16.28
N ASN A 331 26.96 1.45 -15.41
CA ASN A 331 28.31 1.03 -15.04
C ASN A 331 28.41 0.44 -13.62
N SER A 332 27.27 0.17 -12.96
CA SER A 332 27.30 -0.44 -11.63
C SER A 332 27.83 -1.87 -11.72
N SER A 333 28.90 -2.18 -10.98
CA SER A 333 29.36 -3.56 -10.85
C SER A 333 28.38 -4.37 -10.02
N THR A 334 28.40 -5.71 -10.16
CA THR A 334 27.60 -6.58 -9.28
C THR A 334 27.99 -6.37 -7.82
N GLU A 335 29.27 -6.12 -7.52
CA GLU A 335 29.74 -5.84 -6.15
C GLU A 335 29.08 -4.58 -5.57
N ASP A 336 28.96 -3.52 -6.37
CA ASP A 336 28.28 -2.28 -5.95
C ASP A 336 26.81 -2.54 -5.62
N LEU A 337 26.10 -3.33 -6.45
CA LEU A 337 24.70 -3.67 -6.24
C LEU A 337 24.47 -4.56 -5.01
N LEU A 338 25.47 -5.36 -4.63
CA LEU A 338 25.41 -6.23 -3.45
C LEU A 338 25.76 -5.48 -2.15
N ASN A 339 26.58 -4.43 -2.22
CA ASN A 339 27.02 -3.64 -1.06
C ASN A 339 26.06 -2.47 -0.73
N ASP A 340 24.79 -2.78 -0.47
CA ASP A 340 23.70 -1.82 -0.30
C ASP A 340 23.60 -1.19 1.10
N VAL A 341 24.70 -0.61 1.59
CA VAL A 341 24.80 0.01 2.93
C VAL A 341 23.71 1.07 3.17
N LYS A 342 23.31 1.83 2.14
CA LYS A 342 22.24 2.84 2.26
C LYS A 342 20.89 2.21 2.60
N ARG A 343 20.56 1.04 2.01
CA ARG A 343 19.34 0.28 2.32
C ARG A 343 19.34 -0.18 3.77
N VAL A 344 20.48 -0.69 4.27
CA VAL A 344 20.64 -1.07 5.67
C VAL A 344 20.40 0.11 6.62
N LYS A 345 21.02 1.26 6.36
CA LYS A 345 20.85 2.47 7.18
C LYS A 345 19.41 2.97 7.17
N TYR A 346 18.77 3.00 6.00
CA TYR A 346 17.36 3.34 5.84
C TYR A 346 16.49 2.42 6.71
N MET A 347 16.59 1.09 6.50
CA MET A 347 15.76 0.11 7.22
C MET A 347 15.94 0.21 8.74
N ALA A 348 17.19 0.31 9.21
CA ALA A 348 17.49 0.45 10.64
C ALA A 348 16.79 1.70 11.23
N SER A 349 16.94 2.86 10.59
CA SER A 349 16.37 4.11 11.09
C SER A 349 14.83 4.12 11.08
N TYR A 350 14.19 3.52 10.08
CA TYR A 350 12.72 3.42 10.01
C TYR A 350 12.17 2.39 11.00
N LEU A 351 12.88 1.29 11.25
CA LEU A 351 12.53 0.32 12.30
C LEU A 351 12.66 0.93 13.71
N ASP A 352 13.66 1.79 13.94
CA ASP A 352 13.80 2.54 15.19
C ASP A 352 12.65 3.54 15.40
N ALA A 353 12.23 4.25 14.35
CA ALA A 353 11.06 5.13 14.41
C ALA A 353 9.76 4.34 14.64
N LEU A 354 9.60 3.19 13.99
CA LEU A 354 8.46 2.28 14.16
C LEU A 354 8.36 1.78 15.59
N ILE A 355 9.45 1.24 16.16
CA ILE A 355 9.40 0.71 17.53
C ILE A 355 9.15 1.82 18.56
N THR A 356 9.59 3.06 18.28
CA THR A 356 9.25 4.22 19.10
C THR A 356 7.74 4.48 19.07
N ALA A 357 7.10 4.44 17.91
CA ALA A 357 5.64 4.63 17.81
C ALA A 357 4.86 3.52 18.56
N VAL A 358 5.35 2.27 18.49
CA VAL A 358 4.78 1.14 19.24
C VAL A 358 4.92 1.34 20.75
N ARG A 359 6.09 1.80 21.22
CA ARG A 359 6.31 2.15 22.64
C ARG A 359 5.40 3.29 23.09
N ASP A 360 5.05 4.21 22.19
CA ASP A 360 4.10 5.30 22.42
C ASP A 360 2.63 4.87 22.26
N GLY A 361 2.36 3.56 22.27
CA GLY A 361 1.04 2.96 22.38
C GLY A 361 0.35 2.61 21.05
N ALA A 362 1.01 2.78 19.90
CA ALA A 362 0.42 2.42 18.61
C ALA A 362 0.30 0.89 18.46
N ASP A 363 -0.87 0.39 18.04
CA ASP A 363 -1.12 -1.03 17.79
C ASP A 363 -0.59 -1.46 16.42
N VAL A 364 0.75 -1.52 16.27
CA VAL A 364 1.40 -2.03 15.06
C VAL A 364 1.86 -3.47 15.29
N ARG A 365 1.37 -4.39 14.44
CA ARG A 365 1.47 -5.84 14.63
C ARG A 365 2.43 -6.55 13.69
N GLY A 366 3.04 -5.85 12.73
CA GLY A 366 4.03 -6.43 11.84
C GLY A 366 4.70 -5.43 10.90
N TYR A 367 5.79 -5.87 10.28
CA TYR A 367 6.61 -5.12 9.34
C TYR A 367 7.01 -6.02 8.17
N PHE A 368 6.81 -5.52 6.94
CA PHE A 368 7.17 -6.17 5.69
C PHE A 368 8.09 -5.23 4.90
N VAL A 369 9.29 -5.73 4.59
CA VAL A 369 10.24 -5.03 3.72
C VAL A 369 9.80 -5.16 2.26
N TRP A 370 9.78 -4.04 1.55
CA TRP A 370 9.70 -4.02 0.09
C TRP A 370 11.13 -3.95 -0.46
N SER A 371 11.71 -5.02 -1.01
CA SER A 371 11.09 -6.33 -1.32
C SER A 371 12.05 -7.50 -1.05
N LEU A 372 11.57 -8.74 -1.16
CA LEU A 372 12.43 -9.94 -1.07
C LEU A 372 13.50 -9.96 -2.18
N LEU A 373 13.08 -9.64 -3.41
CA LEU A 373 13.86 -9.74 -4.64
C LEU A 373 13.77 -8.46 -5.45
N ASP A 374 14.82 -8.13 -6.20
CA ASP A 374 14.69 -7.15 -7.28
C ASP A 374 13.60 -7.63 -8.26
N SER A 375 12.69 -6.72 -8.61
CA SER A 375 11.49 -7.02 -9.39
C SER A 375 11.21 -5.95 -10.43
N PHE A 376 10.10 -6.09 -11.15
CA PHE A 376 9.59 -5.08 -12.08
C PHE A 376 8.94 -3.93 -11.31
N GLU A 377 9.57 -2.75 -11.30
CA GLU A 377 9.11 -1.55 -10.60
C GLU A 377 8.27 -0.67 -11.55
N TRP A 378 7.15 -1.22 -12.00
CA TRP A 378 6.16 -0.49 -12.80
C TRP A 378 6.78 0.23 -14.02
N THR A 379 6.60 1.55 -14.13
CA THR A 379 7.11 2.38 -15.22
C THR A 379 8.64 2.55 -15.21
N TYR A 380 9.33 2.20 -14.11
CA TYR A 380 10.80 2.14 -14.06
C TYR A 380 11.34 0.81 -14.62
N GLY A 381 10.47 -0.16 -14.90
CA GLY A 381 10.87 -1.50 -15.33
C GLY A 381 11.83 -2.13 -14.31
N TYR A 382 12.93 -2.70 -14.79
CA TYR A 382 13.95 -3.36 -13.95
C TYR A 382 15.09 -2.43 -13.52
N THR A 383 14.99 -1.12 -13.81
CA THR A 383 16.05 -0.15 -13.49
C THR A 383 16.06 0.24 -12.03
N SER A 384 14.90 0.21 -11.35
CA SER A 384 14.80 0.44 -9.92
C SER A 384 14.82 -0.89 -9.16
N ARG A 385 15.75 -1.01 -8.20
CA ARG A 385 16.02 -2.25 -7.45
C ARG A 385 15.72 -2.05 -5.97
N PHE A 386 14.70 -2.74 -5.47
CA PHE A 386 14.26 -2.71 -4.07
C PHE A 386 14.63 -3.96 -3.25
N GLY A 387 15.09 -5.02 -3.91
CA GLY A 387 15.21 -6.34 -3.29
C GLY A 387 16.31 -6.44 -2.24
N LEU A 388 16.04 -7.22 -1.20
CA LEU A 388 17.08 -7.77 -0.32
C LEU A 388 18.04 -8.71 -1.08
N HIS A 389 17.53 -9.38 -2.11
CA HIS A 389 18.32 -10.19 -3.02
C HIS A 389 18.39 -9.51 -4.39
N HIS A 390 19.60 -9.43 -4.92
CA HIS A 390 19.82 -9.11 -6.32
C HIS A 390 19.31 -10.24 -7.20
N VAL A 391 18.63 -9.88 -8.29
CA VAL A 391 18.25 -10.80 -9.37
C VAL A 391 19.03 -10.42 -10.63
N ASP A 392 19.81 -11.38 -11.11
CA ASP A 392 20.33 -11.37 -12.48
C ASP A 392 19.17 -11.80 -13.40
N PHE A 393 18.62 -10.87 -14.17
CA PHE A 393 17.45 -11.14 -15.01
C PHE A 393 17.77 -12.01 -16.24
N ALA A 394 19.04 -12.16 -16.63
CA ALA A 394 19.43 -13.04 -17.71
C ALA A 394 19.48 -14.50 -17.26
N THR A 395 19.97 -14.75 -16.04
CA THR A 395 20.14 -16.12 -15.51
C THR A 395 19.08 -16.52 -14.48
N LEU A 396 18.29 -15.55 -14.01
CA LEU A 396 17.38 -15.66 -12.87
C LEU A 396 18.09 -16.02 -11.55
N LYS A 397 19.41 -15.86 -11.46
CA LYS A 397 20.14 -16.15 -10.23
C LYS A 397 19.81 -15.12 -9.14
N ARG A 398 19.49 -15.59 -7.94
CA ARG A 398 19.34 -14.76 -6.73
C ARG A 398 20.65 -14.70 -5.96
N THR A 399 21.09 -13.49 -5.60
CA THR A 399 22.30 -13.27 -4.78
C THR A 399 21.96 -12.35 -3.60
N PRO A 400 22.23 -12.74 -2.35
CA PRO A 400 21.92 -11.90 -1.19
C PRO A 400 22.75 -10.62 -1.20
N LYS A 401 22.11 -9.47 -1.00
CA LYS A 401 22.80 -8.21 -0.74
C LYS A 401 23.19 -8.13 0.75
N LEU A 402 23.96 -7.11 1.12
CA LEU A 402 24.32 -6.82 2.50
C LEU A 402 23.06 -6.69 3.39
N SER A 403 22.00 -6.05 2.87
CA SER A 403 20.71 -5.91 3.55
C SER A 403 20.02 -7.24 3.87
N ALA A 404 20.11 -8.26 3.02
CA ALA A 404 19.58 -9.60 3.33
C ALA A 404 20.29 -10.19 4.56
N THR A 405 21.62 -10.09 4.59
CA THR A 405 22.43 -10.58 5.71
C THR A 405 22.14 -9.80 7.00
N TRP A 406 22.03 -8.48 6.89
CA TRP A 406 21.66 -7.62 8.02
C TRP A 406 20.27 -7.96 8.57
N TYR A 407 19.28 -8.12 7.69
CA TYR A 407 17.89 -8.40 8.09
C TYR A 407 17.77 -9.77 8.76
N LYS A 408 18.49 -10.79 8.26
CA LYS A 408 18.63 -12.10 8.91
C LYS A 408 19.16 -11.98 10.33
N HIS A 409 20.26 -11.25 10.53
CA HIS A 409 20.84 -11.04 11.86
C HIS A 409 19.92 -10.24 12.77
N PHE A 410 19.24 -9.22 12.24
CA PHE A 410 18.26 -8.42 12.95
C PHE A 410 17.12 -9.30 13.50
N ILE A 411 16.53 -10.15 12.66
CA ILE A 411 15.45 -11.07 13.07
C ILE A 411 15.97 -12.07 14.11
N ALA A 412 17.12 -12.69 13.88
CA ALA A 412 17.70 -13.67 14.80
C ALA A 412 17.95 -13.08 16.20
N LYS A 413 18.52 -11.86 16.26
CA LYS A 413 18.77 -11.14 17.51
C LYS A 413 17.47 -10.90 18.30
N HIS A 414 16.39 -10.51 17.64
CA HIS A 414 15.13 -10.17 18.32
C HIS A 414 14.23 -11.38 18.60
N LYS A 415 14.40 -12.51 17.89
CA LYS A 415 13.79 -13.79 18.27
C LYS A 415 14.32 -14.31 19.61
N LEU A 416 15.64 -14.20 19.84
CA LEU A 416 16.29 -14.67 21.08
C LEU A 416 15.88 -13.83 22.31
N ILE A 417 15.68 -12.53 22.16
CA ILE A 417 15.23 -11.66 23.25
C ILE A 417 13.81 -12.05 23.71
N LYS A 418 12.94 -12.44 22.76
CA LYS A 418 11.57 -12.90 23.06
C LYS A 418 11.53 -14.24 23.79
N SER A 419 12.50 -15.14 23.59
CA SER A 419 12.57 -16.41 24.32
C SER A 419 13.18 -16.28 25.72
N GLN A 420 13.93 -15.21 25.99
CA GLN A 420 14.58 -14.94 27.29
C GLN A 420 13.79 -13.99 28.20
N SER A 421 12.75 -13.33 27.69
CA SER A 421 11.86 -12.49 28.52
C SER A 421 10.95 -13.38 29.39
N PRO A 422 10.85 -13.17 30.72
CA PRO A 422 9.91 -13.91 31.55
C PRO A 422 8.51 -13.78 30.97
N LYS A 423 7.80 -14.90 30.82
CA LYS A 423 6.37 -14.89 30.47
C LYS A 423 5.62 -14.16 31.59
N HIS A 424 5.42 -12.85 31.45
CA HIS A 424 4.44 -12.15 32.26
C HIS A 424 3.08 -12.74 31.88
N THR A 425 2.55 -13.59 32.75
CA THR A 425 1.16 -14.05 32.72
C THR A 425 0.27 -12.84 33.00
N SER A 426 0.01 -12.05 31.96
CA SER A 426 -1.12 -11.14 31.92
C SER A 426 -2.36 -11.99 31.68
N LYS A 427 -3.04 -12.33 32.78
CA LYS A 427 -4.44 -12.73 32.72
C LYS A 427 -5.23 -11.45 32.39
N HIS A 428 -5.76 -11.36 31.17
CA HIS A 428 -6.94 -10.54 30.92
C HIS A 428 -7.97 -11.34 30.11
N PRO A 429 -9.27 -11.05 30.33
CA PRO A 429 -10.35 -12.00 30.10
C PRO A 429 -10.74 -12.04 28.63
N GLN A 430 -11.21 -13.22 28.21
CA GLN A 430 -11.94 -13.40 26.97
C GLN A 430 -13.15 -12.46 26.92
N PHE A 431 -13.27 -11.72 25.82
CA PHE A 431 -14.53 -11.28 25.24
C PHE A 431 -14.47 -11.49 23.74
#